data_AF-A0A950UX62-F1
#
_entry.id   AF-A0A950UX62-F1
#
_cell.length_a   1.000
_cell.length_b   1.000
_cell.length_c   1.000
_cell.angle_alpha   90.00
_cell.angle_beta   90.00
_cell.angle_gamma   90.00
#
_symmetry.space_group_name_H-M   'P 1'
#
loop_
_entity.id
_entity.type
_entity.pdbx_description
1 polymer ?
#
loop_
_entity_poly.entity_id
_entity_poly.type
_entity_poly.pdbx_seq_one_letter_code
_entity_poly.pdbx_strand_id
1 'polypeptide(L)'
;MDETRRLNVSRREALAMVGMGVAMTTAQNTQAQAGGQNTAPPPQNPVSKYPKPPFRKQTQAWPGLARDMDPKPDHGETSYKGSGRLSGRKALITGGDSGMGRAAAIAYAREGADVAINYLPAEEP
;
A
#
# COMPACT_ATOMS: atom_id res chain seq x y z
N MET A 1 45.02 -62.71 -23.53
CA MET A 1 44.93 -63.14 -22.12
C MET A 1 45.21 -61.88 -21.30
N ASP A 2 44.29 -60.90 -21.31
CA ASP A 2 43.14 -60.76 -20.39
C ASP A 2 43.61 -60.78 -18.91
N GLU A 3 43.28 -59.85 -18.01
CA GLU A 3 42.18 -58.88 -17.98
C GLU A 3 42.42 -57.86 -16.83
N THR A 4 42.08 -56.60 -17.09
CA THR A 4 41.59 -55.51 -16.21
C THR A 4 42.26 -55.12 -14.88
N ARG A 5 43.10 -54.08 -14.98
CA ARG A 5 43.42 -53.10 -13.91
C ARG A 5 42.26 -52.11 -13.77
N ARG A 6 41.66 -52.01 -12.58
CA ARG A 6 40.59 -51.03 -12.27
C ARG A 6 41.11 -49.59 -12.39
N LEU A 7 40.44 -48.75 -13.17
CA LEU A 7 40.71 -47.31 -13.25
C LEU A 7 39.58 -46.52 -12.56
N ASN A 8 39.98 -45.74 -11.57
CA ASN A 8 39.14 -44.92 -10.70
C ASN A 8 38.83 -43.61 -11.43
N VAL A 9 37.60 -43.45 -11.93
CA VAL A 9 37.19 -42.28 -12.73
C VAL A 9 37.01 -41.06 -11.83
N SER A 10 37.76 -40.00 -12.12
CA SER A 10 37.76 -38.73 -11.39
C SER A 10 36.69 -37.78 -11.95
N ARG A 11 35.96 -37.13 -11.04
CA ARG A 11 34.80 -36.24 -11.30
C ARG A 11 35.09 -34.97 -12.14
N ARG A 12 36.30 -34.83 -12.69
CA ARG A 12 36.70 -33.68 -13.52
C ARG A 12 36.69 -33.95 -15.03
N GLU A 13 36.43 -35.18 -15.48
CA GLU A 13 36.44 -35.54 -16.92
C GLU A 13 35.05 -35.49 -17.60
N ALA A 14 33.98 -35.10 -16.89
CA ALA A 14 32.63 -35.02 -17.45
C ALA A 14 32.32 -33.74 -18.26
N LEU A 15 33.33 -32.92 -18.59
CA LEU A 15 33.13 -31.56 -19.11
C LEU A 15 33.69 -31.29 -20.50
N ALA A 16 34.02 -32.33 -21.27
CA ALA A 16 34.37 -32.14 -22.66
C ALA A 16 33.84 -33.31 -23.51
N MET A 17 33.19 -32.95 -24.62
CA MET A 17 32.93 -33.79 -25.80
C MET A 17 31.58 -34.53 -25.80
N VAL A 18 30.55 -33.87 -26.35
CA VAL A 18 29.79 -34.19 -27.59
C VAL A 18 28.73 -33.06 -27.69
N GLY A 19 28.56 -32.29 -28.75
CA GLY A 19 28.90 -32.44 -30.16
C GLY A 19 27.70 -31.93 -30.97
N MET A 20 27.96 -30.95 -31.83
CA MET A 20 27.05 -30.26 -32.76
C MET A 20 25.98 -31.13 -33.45
N GLY A 21 24.74 -30.63 -33.54
CA GLY A 21 23.80 -30.99 -34.60
C GLY A 21 22.31 -31.00 -34.21
N VAL A 22 21.62 -29.85 -34.31
CA VAL A 22 20.30 -29.63 -34.95
C VAL A 22 19.97 -28.14 -34.74
N ALA A 23 20.06 -27.37 -35.83
CA ALA A 23 19.36 -26.10 -35.92
C ALA A 23 17.88 -26.37 -36.17
N MET A 24 16.99 -25.70 -35.42
CA MET A 24 15.64 -25.23 -35.79
C MET A 24 14.67 -25.26 -34.58
N THR A 25 14.04 -24.11 -34.37
CA THR A 25 12.82 -23.84 -33.58
C THR A 25 12.83 -24.04 -32.06
N THR A 26 13.34 -23.05 -31.32
CA THR A 26 12.59 -22.44 -30.18
C THR A 26 12.86 -20.94 -30.10
N ALA A 27 12.68 -20.22 -31.22
CA ALA A 27 12.54 -18.77 -31.21
C ALA A 27 11.05 -18.44 -31.00
N GLN A 28 10.51 -18.73 -29.82
CA GLN A 28 9.18 -18.31 -29.41
C GLN A 28 9.07 -18.47 -27.89
N ASN A 29 8.57 -17.42 -27.24
CA ASN A 29 8.31 -17.29 -25.80
C ASN A 29 9.44 -16.73 -24.91
N THR A 30 10.17 -15.72 -25.38
CA THR A 30 10.33 -14.51 -24.56
C THR A 30 9.13 -13.61 -24.83
N GLN A 31 7.96 -13.99 -24.31
CA GLN A 31 6.89 -13.03 -24.13
C GLN A 31 7.43 -12.00 -23.14
N ALA A 32 7.83 -10.86 -23.69
CA ALA A 32 8.13 -9.67 -22.94
C ALA A 32 6.98 -9.47 -21.95
N GLN A 33 7.36 -9.62 -20.68
CA GLN A 33 6.61 -9.26 -19.49
C GLN A 33 5.71 -8.07 -19.83
N ALA A 34 4.42 -8.35 -19.96
CA ALA A 34 3.41 -7.32 -20.15
C ALA A 34 3.57 -6.39 -18.96
N GLY A 35 4.22 -5.25 -19.20
CA GLY A 35 4.34 -4.19 -18.22
C GLY A 35 2.92 -3.84 -17.85
N GLY A 36 2.50 -4.27 -16.65
CA GLY A 36 1.30 -3.76 -16.02
C GLY A 36 1.42 -2.26 -16.09
N GLN A 37 0.61 -1.64 -16.93
CA GLN A 37 0.59 -0.21 -17.04
C GLN A 37 0.22 0.29 -15.65
N ASN A 38 1.21 0.81 -14.91
CA ASN A 38 0.99 1.60 -13.71
C ASN A 38 0.37 2.92 -14.16
N THR A 39 -0.87 2.87 -14.64
CA THR A 39 -1.66 4.06 -14.92
C THR A 39 -2.04 4.63 -13.57
N ALA A 40 -1.39 5.74 -13.21
CA ALA A 40 -1.87 6.57 -12.11
C ALA A 40 -3.38 6.82 -12.33
N PRO A 41 -4.20 6.82 -11.27
CA PRO A 41 -5.61 7.14 -11.39
C PRO A 41 -5.80 8.45 -12.15
N PRO A 42 -6.83 8.55 -13.01
CA PRO A 42 -7.06 9.77 -13.76
C PRO A 42 -7.21 10.97 -12.80
N PRO A 43 -6.71 12.16 -13.18
CA PRO A 43 -6.85 13.35 -12.36
C PRO A 43 -8.30 13.58 -11.96
N GLN A 44 -8.56 13.71 -10.66
CA GLN A 44 -9.90 13.94 -10.14
C GLN A 44 -10.15 15.44 -10.00
N ASN A 45 -11.28 15.94 -10.51
CA ASN A 45 -11.66 17.35 -10.36
C ASN A 45 -11.94 17.67 -8.88
N PRO A 46 -11.17 18.57 -8.23
CA PRO A 46 -11.35 18.88 -6.81
C PRO A 46 -12.68 19.60 -6.53
N VAL A 47 -13.21 20.33 -7.50
CA VAL A 47 -14.46 21.09 -7.36
C VAL A 47 -15.64 20.17 -7.12
N SER A 48 -15.63 18.95 -7.65
CA SER A 48 -16.73 17.97 -7.52
C SER A 48 -16.39 16.79 -6.62
N LYS A 49 -15.25 16.84 -5.92
CA LYS A 49 -14.73 15.69 -5.17
C LYS A 49 -15.55 15.37 -3.91
N TYR A 50 -16.13 16.38 -3.26
CA TYR A 50 -16.85 16.26 -1.99
C TYR A 50 -18.27 16.81 -2.10
N PRO A 51 -19.18 16.47 -1.14
CA PRO A 51 -20.54 16.98 -1.11
C PRO A 51 -20.62 18.51 -1.15
N LYS A 52 -21.67 19.02 -1.80
CA LYS A 52 -21.92 20.45 -1.97
C LYS A 52 -23.24 20.85 -1.32
N PRO A 53 -23.38 22.13 -0.89
CA PRO A 53 -24.66 22.64 -0.43
C PRO A 53 -25.73 22.60 -1.54
N PRO A 54 -27.03 22.61 -1.16
CA PRO A 54 -27.53 22.80 0.20
C PRO A 54 -27.46 21.52 1.04
N PHE A 55 -26.94 21.63 2.26
CA PHE A 55 -27.03 20.56 3.26
C PHE A 55 -28.35 20.66 4.02
N ARG A 56 -28.78 19.54 4.60
CA ARG A 56 -29.92 19.54 5.53
C ARG A 56 -29.59 20.42 6.72
N LYS A 57 -30.55 21.28 7.12
CA LYS A 57 -30.44 22.04 8.37
C LYS A 57 -30.33 21.04 9.52
N GLN A 58 -29.24 21.13 10.28
CA GLN A 58 -28.93 20.24 11.39
C GLN A 58 -28.25 21.05 12.49
N THR A 59 -28.47 20.67 13.74
CA THR A 59 -27.87 21.31 14.93
C THR A 59 -27.69 20.24 15.99
N GLN A 60 -26.61 20.34 16.75
CA GLN A 60 -26.31 19.45 17.85
C GLN A 60 -25.88 20.31 19.04
N ALA A 61 -26.10 19.81 20.26
CA ALA A 61 -25.49 20.42 21.44
C ALA A 61 -23.97 20.27 21.36
N TRP A 62 -23.24 21.27 21.85
CA TRP A 62 -21.78 21.17 21.95
C TRP A 62 -21.39 20.00 22.87
N PRO A 63 -20.34 19.21 22.54
CA PRO A 63 -19.41 19.38 21.41
C PRO A 63 -19.91 18.90 20.03
N GLY A 64 -21.00 18.13 20.01
CA GLY A 64 -21.52 17.49 18.80
C GLY A 64 -20.68 16.29 18.38
N LEU A 65 -21.26 15.42 17.55
CA LEU A 65 -20.64 14.17 17.13
C LEU A 65 -20.61 14.07 15.61
N ALA A 66 -19.42 13.81 15.07
CA ALA A 66 -19.23 13.62 13.62
C ALA A 66 -20.06 12.46 13.06
N ARG A 67 -20.35 11.43 13.88
CA ARG A 67 -21.19 10.29 13.49
C ARG A 67 -22.66 10.67 13.24
N ASP A 68 -23.12 11.78 13.81
CA ASP A 68 -24.50 12.26 13.75
C ASP A 68 -24.71 13.38 12.71
N MET A 69 -23.67 13.71 11.93
CA MET A 69 -23.75 14.67 10.83
C MET A 69 -24.27 14.02 9.54
N ASP A 70 -25.01 14.80 8.74
CA ASP A 70 -25.52 14.43 7.42
C ASP A 70 -25.14 15.50 6.37
N PRO A 71 -24.15 15.27 5.49
CA PRO A 71 -23.38 14.04 5.35
C PRO A 71 -22.34 13.85 6.47
N LYS A 72 -21.93 12.59 6.67
CA LYS A 72 -20.77 12.27 7.54
C LYS A 72 -19.50 12.89 6.95
N PRO A 73 -18.67 13.56 7.77
CA PRO A 73 -17.38 14.06 7.31
C PRO A 73 -16.46 12.92 6.86
N ASP A 74 -15.70 13.16 5.79
CA ASP A 74 -14.60 12.31 5.35
C ASP A 74 -13.30 12.84 5.95
N HIS A 75 -12.68 12.06 6.83
CA HIS A 75 -11.41 12.40 7.48
C HIS A 75 -10.22 11.71 6.80
N GLY A 76 -10.46 11.05 5.67
CA GLY A 76 -9.46 10.28 4.95
C GLY A 76 -9.41 8.81 5.36
N GLU A 77 -10.41 8.28 6.08
CA GLU A 77 -10.49 6.89 6.54
C GLU A 77 -10.28 5.87 5.41
N THR A 78 -10.62 6.20 4.17
CA THR A 78 -10.43 5.31 3.01
C THR A 78 -9.44 5.88 1.99
N SER A 79 -9.22 7.19 1.97
CA SER A 79 -8.52 7.87 0.88
C SER A 79 -7.05 8.18 1.16
N TYR A 80 -6.66 8.43 2.42
CA TYR A 80 -5.28 8.80 2.75
C TYR A 80 -4.33 7.59 2.64
N LYS A 81 -3.24 7.68 1.90
CA LYS A 81 -2.23 6.61 1.79
C LYS A 81 -0.91 7.11 2.35
N GLY A 82 -0.42 6.46 3.40
CA GLY A 82 0.86 6.80 4.01
C GLY A 82 2.04 6.39 3.14
N SER A 83 3.17 7.05 3.36
CA SER A 83 4.45 6.85 2.67
C SER A 83 5.64 6.71 3.63
N GLY A 84 5.37 6.51 4.92
CA GLY A 84 6.37 6.30 5.97
C GLY A 84 7.06 7.57 6.46
N ARG A 85 6.53 8.77 6.15
CA ARG A 85 7.17 10.06 6.44
C ARG A 85 7.35 10.35 7.93
N LEU A 86 6.60 9.68 8.79
CA LEU A 86 6.60 9.86 10.23
C LEU A 86 6.95 8.57 10.98
N SER A 87 7.63 7.63 10.31
CA SER A 87 8.02 6.35 10.90
C SER A 87 8.78 6.53 12.22
N GLY A 88 8.29 5.89 13.28
CA GLY A 88 8.91 5.91 14.62
C GLY A 88 8.66 7.19 15.42
N ARG A 89 7.87 8.14 14.90
CA ARG A 89 7.46 9.32 15.65
C ARG A 89 6.36 8.97 16.65
N LYS A 90 6.23 9.79 17.69
CA LYS A 90 5.16 9.71 18.68
C LYS A 90 4.44 11.06 18.73
N ALA A 91 3.12 11.06 18.60
CA ALA A 91 2.31 12.27 18.52
C ALA A 91 1.20 12.27 19.57
N LEU A 92 0.96 13.44 20.16
CA LEU A 92 -0.24 13.75 20.95
C LEU A 92 -1.10 14.72 20.13
N ILE A 93 -2.35 14.36 19.89
CA ILE A 93 -3.32 15.19 19.16
C ILE A 93 -4.52 15.47 20.05
N THR A 94 -4.72 16.73 20.44
CA THR A 94 -5.93 17.18 21.16
C THR A 94 -7.07 17.43 20.18
N GLY A 95 -8.29 17.03 20.53
CA GLY A 95 -9.44 17.01 19.61
C GLY A 95 -9.27 15.96 18.50
N GLY A 96 -8.60 14.84 18.81
CA GLY A 96 -8.31 13.78 17.83
C GLY A 96 -9.48 12.84 17.55
N ASP A 97 -10.59 13.01 18.25
CA ASP A 97 -11.83 12.24 18.13
C ASP A 97 -12.60 12.57 16.85
N SER A 98 -12.55 13.80 16.31
CA SER A 98 -13.38 14.24 15.19
C SER A 98 -12.69 15.32 14.33
N GLY A 99 -13.33 15.69 13.22
CA GLY A 99 -12.92 16.80 12.38
C GLY A 99 -11.46 16.75 11.91
N MET A 100 -10.79 17.90 11.89
CA MET A 100 -9.42 17.99 11.41
C MET A 100 -8.41 17.22 12.28
N GLY A 101 -8.66 17.11 13.59
CA GLY A 101 -7.81 16.34 14.50
C GLY A 101 -7.85 14.85 14.19
N ARG A 102 -9.04 14.28 13.93
CA ARG A 102 -9.18 12.90 13.45
C ARG A 102 -8.47 12.68 12.12
N ALA A 103 -8.61 13.61 11.17
CA ALA A 103 -7.93 13.51 9.88
C ALA A 103 -6.40 13.50 10.03
N ALA A 104 -5.87 14.36 10.89
CA ALA A 104 -4.45 14.38 11.21
C ALA A 104 -4.01 13.08 11.91
N ALA A 105 -4.79 12.56 12.87
CA ALA A 105 -4.48 11.32 13.57
C ALA A 105 -4.40 10.12 12.62
N ILE A 106 -5.37 9.98 11.70
CA ILE A 106 -5.36 8.95 10.66
C ILE A 106 -4.12 9.08 9.78
N ALA A 107 -3.81 10.29 9.31
CA ALA A 107 -2.65 10.54 8.47
C ALA A 107 -1.34 10.22 9.19
N TYR A 108 -1.20 10.63 10.45
CA TYR A 108 0.00 10.38 11.26
C TYR A 108 0.23 8.90 11.50
N ALA A 109 -0.82 8.17 11.89
CA ALA A 109 -0.76 6.72 12.07
C ALA A 109 -0.36 6.02 10.76
N ARG A 110 -0.96 6.42 9.62
CA ARG A 110 -0.61 5.86 8.30
C ARG A 110 0.81 6.18 7.86
N GLU A 111 1.35 7.33 8.27
CA GLU A 111 2.73 7.70 8.01
C GLU A 111 3.73 7.03 8.98
N GLY A 112 3.27 6.19 9.91
CA GLY A 112 4.09 5.34 10.77
C GLY A 112 4.37 5.90 12.17
N ALA A 113 3.58 6.87 12.63
CA ALA A 113 3.67 7.40 13.99
C ALA A 113 2.76 6.63 14.97
N ASP A 114 3.20 6.48 16.21
CA ASP A 114 2.30 6.16 17.32
C ASP A 114 1.51 7.43 17.69
N VAL A 115 0.18 7.32 17.85
CA VAL A 115 -0.70 8.48 18.09
C VAL A 115 -1.50 8.28 19.37
N ALA A 116 -1.35 9.20 20.31
CA ALA A 116 -2.27 9.42 21.41
C ALA A 116 -3.23 10.55 21.05
N ILE A 117 -4.52 10.36 21.33
CA ILE A 117 -5.53 11.41 21.15
C ILE A 117 -6.13 11.82 22.49
N ASN A 118 -6.45 13.09 22.63
CA ASN A 118 -7.27 13.62 23.71
C ASN A 118 -8.58 14.16 23.13
N TYR A 119 -9.66 13.98 23.88
CA TYR A 119 -11.01 14.43 23.56
C TYR A 119 -11.81 14.51 24.86
N LEU A 120 -13.01 15.10 24.81
CA LEU A 120 -13.93 15.17 25.94
C LEU A 120 -14.68 13.84 26.10
N PRO A 121 -15.03 13.40 27.32
CA PRO A 121 -15.84 12.18 27.51
C PRO A 121 -17.17 12.16 26.73
N ALA A 122 -17.75 13.34 26.48
CA ALA A 122 -18.98 13.47 25.67
C ALA A 122 -18.76 13.18 24.17
N GLU A 123 -17.51 13.17 23.69
CA GLU A 123 -17.10 12.91 22.31
C GLU A 123 -16.67 11.45 22.09
N GLU A 124 -16.85 10.58 23.10
CA GLU A 124 -16.40 9.20 23.03
C GLU A 124 -17.05 8.46 21.83
N PRO A 125 -16.25 7.83 20.94
CA PRO A 125 -16.72 7.24 19.67
C PRO A 125 -17.81 6.17 19.77
#